data_AF-A0AAJ1H6R0-F1
#
_entry.id   AF-A0AAJ1H6R0-F1
#
_cell.length_a   1.000
_cell.length_b   1.000
_cell.length_c   1.000
_cell.angle_alpha   90.00
_cell.angle_beta   90.00
_cell.angle_gamma   90.00
#
_symmetry.space_group_name_H-M   'P 1'
#
loop_
_entity.id
_entity.type
_entity.pdbx_description
1 polymer ?
#
loop_
_entity_poly.entity_id
_entity_poly.type
_entity_poly.pdbx_seq_one_letter_code
_entity_poly.pdbx_strand_id
1 'polypeptide(L)'
;MRQPRPSSKKRAVVLVQHDPLAPRPVQAAQIAFKVMAVAKVDTWAAALEHSSLAGVVELTDEQQRILEQERAVLPYLVRRGAIITVHACSVCGRYVFADSKSAPGARCTLRLGCSGAPVKASTTGFRPQTMPLEPTPGA
;
A
#
# COMPACT_ATOMS: atom_id res chain seq x y z
N MET A 1 -8.65 -50.38 -4.41
CA MET A 1 -9.45 -49.17 -4.17
C MET A 1 -8.59 -48.16 -3.40
N ARG A 2 -8.17 -47.05 -4.01
CA ARG A 2 -7.36 -46.00 -3.33
C ARG A 2 -8.29 -44.88 -2.90
N GLN A 3 -8.34 -44.59 -1.59
CA GLN A 3 -9.04 -43.41 -1.09
C GLN A 3 -8.26 -42.12 -1.43
N PRO A 4 -8.94 -41.01 -1.79
CA PRO A 4 -8.30 -39.72 -1.93
C PRO A 4 -7.96 -39.14 -0.55
N ARG A 5 -6.72 -38.68 -0.37
CA ARG A 5 -6.29 -37.97 0.85
C ARG A 5 -6.90 -36.56 0.85
N PRO A 6 -7.56 -36.09 1.93
CA PRO A 6 -7.95 -34.70 2.04
C PRO A 6 -6.68 -33.84 2.23
N SER A 7 -6.25 -33.17 1.17
CA SER A 7 -5.23 -32.12 1.26
C SER A 7 -5.84 -30.87 1.87
N SER A 8 -5.99 -30.86 3.20
CA SER A 8 -6.29 -29.65 3.97
C SER A 8 -5.07 -28.73 3.93
N LYS A 9 -4.89 -28.01 2.82
CA LYS A 9 -3.98 -26.86 2.78
C LYS A 9 -4.53 -25.84 3.77
N LYS A 10 -3.93 -25.75 4.96
CA LYS A 10 -4.11 -24.61 5.87
C LYS A 10 -3.93 -23.35 5.03
N ARG A 11 -5.00 -22.59 4.81
CA ARG A 11 -4.90 -21.26 4.19
C ARG A 11 -4.03 -20.43 5.13
N ALA A 12 -2.81 -20.14 4.70
CA ALA A 12 -1.93 -19.25 5.43
C ALA A 12 -2.57 -17.87 5.43
N VAL A 13 -2.89 -17.36 6.61
CA VAL A 13 -3.36 -15.99 6.78
C VAL A 13 -2.23 -15.04 6.42
N VAL A 14 -2.51 -14.07 5.56
CA VAL A 14 -1.53 -13.07 5.12
C VAL A 14 -1.68 -11.82 5.98
N LEU A 15 -0.65 -11.53 6.77
CA LEU A 15 -0.52 -10.27 7.50
C LEU A 15 -0.11 -9.13 6.56
N VAL A 16 -0.92 -8.07 6.51
CA VAL A 16 -0.66 -6.92 5.65
C VAL A 16 0.36 -5.99 6.33
N GLN A 17 1.58 -5.93 5.82
CA GLN A 17 2.57 -4.94 6.27
C GLN A 17 2.42 -3.62 5.49
N HIS A 18 2.57 -2.46 6.13
CA HIS A 18 2.66 -1.15 5.48
C HIS A 18 3.68 -0.29 6.21
N ASP A 19 4.08 0.84 5.62
CA ASP A 19 4.97 1.80 6.25
C ASP A 19 4.18 2.74 7.18
N PRO A 20 4.33 2.65 8.52
CA PRO A 20 3.58 3.50 9.45
C PRO A 20 4.03 4.97 9.43
N LEU A 21 5.20 5.28 8.85
CA LEU A 21 5.74 6.64 8.75
C LEU A 21 5.30 7.34 7.46
N ALA A 22 4.72 6.61 6.51
CA ALA A 22 4.22 7.20 5.28
C ALA A 22 2.96 8.06 5.54
N PRO A 23 2.61 9.01 4.67
CA PRO A 23 1.35 9.75 4.81
C PRO A 23 0.13 8.81 4.75
N ARG A 24 -0.94 9.11 5.48
CA ARG A 24 -2.15 8.24 5.55
C ARG A 24 -2.69 7.79 4.19
N PRO A 25 -2.80 8.65 3.15
CA PRO A 25 -3.25 8.21 1.82
C PRO A 25 -2.33 7.14 1.19
N VAL A 26 -1.02 7.22 1.48
CA VAL A 26 -0.02 6.25 1.01
C VAL A 26 -0.14 4.95 1.79
N GLN A 27 -0.34 5.02 3.11
CA GLN A 27 -0.58 3.83 3.94
C GLN A 27 -1.83 3.07 3.46
N ALA A 28 -2.94 3.79 3.25
CA ALA A 28 -4.19 3.22 2.75
C ALA A 28 -3.99 2.52 1.39
N ALA A 29 -3.30 3.17 0.47
CA ALA A 29 -2.98 2.59 -0.83
C ALA A 29 -2.08 1.35 -0.72
N GLN A 30 -1.05 1.36 0.14
CA GLN A 30 -0.18 0.19 0.36
C GLN A 30 -0.97 -1.01 0.91
N ILE A 31 -1.84 -0.78 1.90
CA ILE A 31 -2.72 -1.81 2.47
C ILE A 31 -3.63 -2.36 1.37
N ALA A 32 -4.30 -1.48 0.62
CA ALA A 32 -5.20 -1.86 -0.45
C ALA A 32 -4.51 -2.66 -1.57
N PHE A 33 -3.31 -2.26 -2.00
CA PHE A 33 -2.55 -3.02 -3.00
C PHE A 33 -2.20 -4.43 -2.56
N LYS A 34 -1.92 -4.63 -1.27
CA LYS A 34 -1.66 -5.97 -0.72
C LYS A 34 -2.91 -6.82 -0.66
N VAL A 35 -4.05 -6.25 -0.25
CA VAL A 35 -5.35 -6.94 -0.29
C VAL A 35 -5.69 -7.34 -1.72
N MET A 36 -5.62 -6.41 -2.68
CA MET A 36 -5.82 -6.69 -4.11
C MET A 36 -4.84 -7.75 -4.62
N ALA A 37 -3.61 -7.74 -4.10
CA ALA A 37 -2.61 -8.73 -4.46
C ALA A 37 -2.96 -10.15 -4.03
N VAL A 38 -3.48 -10.29 -2.82
CA VAL A 38 -3.93 -11.56 -2.25
C VAL A 38 -5.20 -12.05 -2.95
N ALA A 39 -6.17 -11.16 -3.19
CA ALA A 39 -7.38 -11.47 -3.96
C ALA A 39 -7.11 -11.73 -5.45
N LYS A 40 -5.91 -11.41 -5.96
CA LYS A 40 -5.55 -11.49 -7.39
C LYS A 40 -6.48 -10.67 -8.29
N VAL A 41 -6.95 -9.53 -7.78
CA VAL A 41 -7.78 -8.57 -8.51
C VAL A 41 -6.97 -7.32 -8.83
N ASP A 42 -7.48 -6.54 -9.78
CA ASP A 42 -6.78 -5.38 -10.31
C ASP A 42 -7.33 -4.04 -9.82
N THR A 43 -8.50 -4.03 -9.18
CA THR A 43 -9.15 -2.83 -8.64
C THR A 43 -9.65 -3.08 -7.22
N TRP A 44 -9.78 -2.00 -6.44
CA TRP A 44 -10.28 -2.10 -5.06
C TRP A 44 -11.74 -2.55 -5.02
N ALA A 45 -12.57 -2.07 -5.95
CA ALA A 45 -13.97 -2.49 -6.06
C ALA A 45 -14.09 -4.01 -6.24
N ALA A 46 -13.27 -4.60 -7.13
CA ALA A 46 -13.24 -6.04 -7.33
C ALA A 46 -12.74 -6.80 -6.08
N ALA A 47 -11.91 -6.17 -5.23
CA ALA A 47 -11.49 -6.77 -3.97
C ALA A 47 -12.66 -6.85 -2.98
N LEU A 48 -13.47 -5.80 -2.86
CA LEU A 48 -14.62 -5.77 -1.96
C LEU A 48 -15.69 -6.81 -2.32
N GLU A 49 -15.86 -7.09 -3.61
CA GLU A 49 -16.80 -8.11 -4.10
C GLU A 49 -16.25 -9.54 -3.94
N HIS A 50 -14.97 -9.69 -3.60
CA HIS A 50 -14.30 -10.97 -3.53
C HIS A 50 -14.59 -11.70 -2.21
N SER A 51 -15.65 -12.51 -2.20
CA SER A 51 -16.16 -13.27 -1.03
C SER A 51 -15.16 -14.16 -0.31
N SER A 52 -14.01 -14.49 -0.93
CA SER A 52 -12.99 -15.35 -0.34
C SER A 52 -11.83 -14.63 0.36
N LEU A 53 -11.90 -13.30 0.50
CA LEU A 53 -10.93 -12.55 1.31
C LEU A 53 -11.08 -12.82 2.82
N ALA A 54 -12.31 -13.10 3.28
CA ALA A 54 -12.59 -13.44 4.66
C ALA A 54 -11.82 -14.71 5.07
N GLY A 55 -10.90 -14.56 6.02
CA GLY A 55 -10.02 -15.64 6.50
C GLY A 55 -8.75 -15.89 5.68
N VAL A 56 -8.48 -15.06 4.67
CA VAL A 56 -7.19 -15.09 3.92
C VAL A 56 -6.35 -13.86 4.25
N VAL A 57 -6.98 -12.71 4.45
CA VAL A 57 -6.32 -11.47 4.87
C VAL A 57 -6.83 -11.09 6.25
N GLU A 58 -5.90 -10.84 7.16
CA GLU A 58 -6.18 -10.21 8.45
C GLU A 58 -5.65 -8.77 8.43
N LEU A 59 -6.54 -7.84 8.71
CA LEU A 59 -6.22 -6.43 8.92
C LEU A 59 -6.31 -6.14 10.41
N THR A 60 -5.38 -5.34 10.92
CA THR A 60 -5.49 -4.83 12.29
C THR A 60 -6.57 -3.74 12.36
N ASP A 61 -7.09 -3.45 13.56
CA ASP A 61 -8.08 -2.38 13.76
C ASP A 61 -7.59 -1.02 13.22
N GLU A 62 -6.30 -0.72 13.39
CA GLU A 62 -5.71 0.51 12.86
C GLU A 62 -5.66 0.53 11.32
N GLN A 63 -5.36 -0.62 10.69
CA GLN A 63 -5.38 -0.71 9.23
C GLN A 63 -6.78 -0.55 8.67
N GLN A 64 -7.77 -1.14 9.34
CA GLN A 64 -9.17 -0.97 8.99
C GLN A 64 -9.57 0.50 9.10
N ARG A 65 -9.17 1.18 10.18
CA ARG A 65 -9.42 2.61 10.40
C ARG A 65 -8.79 3.49 9.34
N ILE A 66 -7.55 3.22 8.94
CA ILE A 66 -6.85 3.95 7.87
C ILE A 66 -7.61 3.80 6.55
N LEU A 67 -8.04 2.59 6.19
CA LEU A 67 -8.82 2.36 4.96
C LEU A 67 -10.17 3.09 5.00
N GLU A 68 -10.83 3.13 6.15
CA GLU A 68 -12.12 3.81 6.30
C GLU A 68 -11.97 5.34 6.18
N GLN A 69 -10.96 5.92 6.82
CA GLN A 69 -10.69 7.36 6.74
C GLN A 69 -10.27 7.81 5.34
N GLU A 70 -9.49 6.99 4.64
CA GLU A 70 -8.99 7.26 3.29
C GLU A 70 -9.85 6.57 2.21
N ARG A 71 -11.12 6.27 2.50
CA ARG A 71 -12.02 5.56 1.56
C ARG A 71 -12.14 6.24 0.19
N ALA A 72 -11.96 7.56 0.13
CA ALA A 72 -12.01 8.33 -1.10
C ALA A 72 -10.84 8.01 -2.05
N VAL A 73 -9.74 7.49 -1.52
CA VAL A 73 -8.53 7.17 -2.28
C VAL A 73 -8.64 5.83 -3.00
N LEU A 74 -9.34 4.87 -2.37
CA LEU A 74 -9.33 3.46 -2.75
C LEU A 74 -9.91 3.16 -4.15
N PRO A 75 -11.01 3.78 -4.61
CA PRO A 75 -11.61 3.48 -5.91
C PRO A 75 -10.69 3.77 -7.10
N TYR A 76 -9.72 4.66 -6.93
CA TYR A 76 -8.80 5.08 -7.99
C TYR A 76 -7.58 4.16 -8.11
N LEU A 77 -7.42 3.19 -7.22
CA LEU A 77 -6.25 2.30 -7.22
C LEU A 77 -6.41 1.20 -8.26
N VAL A 78 -5.38 1.05 -9.10
CA VAL A 78 -5.34 0.04 -10.17
C VAL A 78 -3.99 -0.69 -10.14
N ARG A 79 -4.02 -2.03 -10.07
CA ARG A 79 -2.81 -2.85 -9.94
C ARG A 79 -2.22 -3.32 -11.27
N ARG A 80 -3.02 -3.46 -12.32
CA ARG A 80 -2.57 -3.86 -13.68
C ARG A 80 -3.13 -2.92 -14.74
N GLY A 81 -2.38 -2.73 -15.83
CA GLY A 81 -2.67 -1.72 -16.86
C GLY A 81 -1.92 -0.41 -16.59
N ALA A 82 -2.60 0.73 -16.67
CA ALA A 82 -2.05 2.01 -16.22
C ALA A 82 -2.06 2.05 -14.69
N ILE A 83 -1.08 1.40 -14.03
CA ILE A 83 -1.02 1.30 -12.56
C ILE A 83 -1.18 2.69 -11.94
N ILE A 84 -2.36 3.00 -11.41
CA ILE A 84 -2.65 4.27 -10.74
C ILE A 84 -2.37 4.05 -9.26
N THR A 85 -1.42 4.82 -8.74
CA THR A 85 -1.03 4.80 -7.34
C THR A 85 -1.07 6.20 -6.74
N VAL A 86 -0.96 6.25 -5.42
CA VAL A 86 -1.01 7.48 -4.65
C VAL A 86 0.40 7.94 -4.32
N HIS A 87 0.62 9.22 -4.53
CA HIS A 87 1.80 9.92 -4.07
C HIS A 87 1.39 11.02 -3.10
N ALA A 88 1.97 11.05 -1.92
CA ALA A 88 1.62 12.05 -0.91
C ALA A 88 2.86 12.69 -0.30
N CYS A 89 2.81 13.99 -0.04
CA CYS A 89 3.89 14.70 0.63
C CYS A 89 3.83 14.48 2.14
N SER A 90 4.96 14.08 2.74
CA SER A 90 5.08 13.90 4.20
C SER A 90 4.98 15.19 5.00
N VAL A 91 5.23 16.34 4.37
CA VAL A 91 5.22 17.65 5.05
C VAL A 91 3.85 18.34 4.94
N CYS A 92 3.29 18.46 3.74
CA CYS A 92 2.04 19.19 3.54
C CYS A 92 0.79 18.31 3.50
N GLY A 93 0.93 16.98 3.54
CA GLY A 93 -0.16 16.00 3.56
C GLY A 93 -0.97 15.90 2.27
N ARG A 94 -0.72 16.74 1.27
CA ARG A 94 -1.41 16.68 -0.03
C ARG A 94 -0.95 15.47 -0.81
N TYR A 95 -1.87 14.91 -1.59
CA TYR A 95 -1.62 13.75 -2.42
C TYR A 95 -2.17 13.94 -3.83
N VAL A 96 -1.64 13.12 -4.75
CA VAL A 96 -2.11 13.00 -6.13
C VAL A 96 -2.10 11.54 -6.55
N PHE A 97 -2.95 11.24 -7.54
CA PHE A 97 -2.90 9.99 -8.27
C PHE A 97 -1.97 10.16 -9.46
N ALA A 98 -1.06 9.22 -9.63
CA ALA A 98 -0.18 9.19 -10.79
C ALA A 98 0.02 7.76 -11.26
N ASP A 99 0.29 7.60 -12.54
CA ASP A 99 0.69 6.31 -13.06
C ASP A 99 2.09 5.92 -12.52
N SER A 100 2.39 4.62 -12.54
CA SER A 100 3.66 4.12 -12.00
C SER A 100 4.93 4.67 -12.67
N LYS A 101 4.84 5.19 -13.89
CA LYS A 101 5.94 5.77 -14.70
C LYS A 101 6.09 7.27 -14.45
N SER A 102 5.00 7.95 -14.08
CA SER A 102 4.97 9.35 -13.69
C SER A 102 5.39 9.51 -12.23
N ALA A 103 6.70 9.40 -11.97
CA ALA A 103 7.24 9.72 -10.66
C ALA A 103 7.12 11.24 -10.41
N PRO A 104 6.46 11.69 -9.33
CA PRO A 104 6.50 13.09 -8.96
C PRO A 104 7.94 13.47 -8.60
N GLY A 105 8.36 14.67 -9.00
CA GLY A 105 9.74 15.11 -8.86
C GLY A 105 10.23 15.13 -7.41
N ALA A 106 11.53 15.36 -7.24
CA ALA A 106 12.21 15.35 -5.93
C ALA A 106 11.68 16.39 -4.92
N ARG A 107 10.77 17.29 -5.33
CA ARG A 107 10.17 18.33 -4.51
C ARG A 107 8.65 18.31 -4.63
N CYS A 108 7.97 18.65 -3.54
CA CYS A 108 6.52 18.76 -3.51
C CYS A 108 6.03 19.92 -4.38
N THR A 109 5.35 19.59 -5.47
CA THR A 109 4.67 20.56 -6.35
C THR A 109 3.21 20.78 -5.99
N LEU A 110 2.69 20.03 -5.01
CA LEU A 110 1.27 20.07 -4.60
C LEU A 110 0.91 21.28 -3.75
N ARG A 111 1.91 21.97 -3.21
CA ARG A 111 1.76 23.20 -2.44
C ARG A 111 2.91 24.14 -2.75
N LEU A 112 2.58 25.36 -3.18
CA LEU A 112 3.56 26.41 -3.40
C LEU A 112 4.40 26.62 -2.12
N GLY A 113 5.73 26.62 -2.25
CA GLY A 113 6.66 26.82 -1.14
C GLY A 113 6.84 25.62 -0.20
N CYS A 114 6.34 24.42 -0.55
CA CYS A 114 6.57 23.23 0.27
C CYS A 114 7.98 22.66 0.05
N SER A 115 8.73 22.50 1.14
CA SER A 115 10.08 21.89 1.13
C SER A 115 10.07 20.35 1.17
N GLY A 116 8.91 19.73 1.33
CA GLY A 116 8.79 18.27 1.42
C GLY A 116 8.98 17.54 0.09
N ALA A 117 9.07 16.21 0.18
CA ALA A 117 9.12 15.32 -0.98
C ALA A 117 7.92 14.35 -0.97
N PRO A 118 7.28 14.10 -2.13
CA PRO A 118 6.20 13.13 -2.23
C PRO A 118 6.72 11.69 -2.12
N VAL A 119 6.08 10.89 -1.27
CA VAL A 119 6.32 9.46 -1.09
C VAL A 119 5.29 8.67 -1.89
N LYS A 120 5.73 7.62 -2.58
CA LYS A 120 4.89 6.73 -3.40
C LYS A 120 4.37 5.55 -2.58
N ALA A 121 3.10 5.20 -2.75
CA ALA A 121 2.60 3.89 -2.33
C ALA A 121 3.19 2.80 -3.24
N SER A 122 4.11 2.00 -2.68
CA SER A 122 4.72 0.87 -3.36
C SER A 122 3.82 -0.36 -3.26
N THR A 123 3.67 -1.07 -4.38
CA THR A 123 3.04 -2.40 -4.46
C THR A 123 3.99 -3.51 -4.01
N THR A 124 5.29 -3.29 -4.13
CA THR A 124 6.36 -4.15 -3.60
C THR A 124 6.55 -3.79 -2.14
N GLY A 125 6.56 -4.80 -1.26
CA GLY A 125 6.51 -4.63 0.19
C GLY A 125 7.48 -3.57 0.73
N PHE A 126 7.08 -2.94 1.84
CA PHE A 126 7.97 -2.13 2.67
C PHE A 126 9.30 -2.86 2.85
N ARG A 127 10.34 -2.36 2.18
CA ARG A 127 11.71 -2.68 2.51
C ARG A 127 12.10 -1.58 3.49
N PRO A 128 12.28 -1.87 4.80
CA PRO A 128 12.84 -0.86 5.69
C PRO A 128 14.11 -0.36 5.03
N GLN A 129 14.16 0.93 4.70
CA GLN A 129 15.42 1.50 4.26
C GLN A 129 16.32 1.45 5.48
N THR A 130 17.31 0.56 5.44
CA THR A 130 18.46 0.68 6.31
C THR A 130 19.08 2.02 5.94
N MET A 131 18.75 3.08 6.70
CA MET A 131 19.50 4.32 6.62
C MET A 131 20.96 3.94 6.86
N PRO A 132 21.91 4.34 6.00
CA PRO A 132 23.31 4.26 6.38
C PRO A 132 23.43 5.09 7.66
N LEU A 133 23.80 4.45 8.77
CA LEU A 133 24.29 5.18 9.93
C LEU A 133 25.45 6.03 9.42
N GLU A 134 25.28 7.36 9.45
CA GLU A 134 26.41 8.26 9.23
C GLU A 134 27.54 7.85 10.18
N PRO A 135 28.78 7.69 9.70
CA PRO A 135 29.90 7.49 10.58
C PRO A 135 30.03 8.73 11.47
N THR A 136 29.92 8.53 12.77
CA THR A 136 30.22 9.52 13.80
C THR A 136 31.55 10.21 13.47
N PRO A 137 31.63 11.55 13.36
CA PRO A 137 32.92 12.20 13.25
C PRO A 137 33.63 12.04 14.60
N GLY A 138 34.68 11.23 14.62
CA GLY A 138 35.48 10.94 15.80
C GLY A 138 36.96 11.22 15.54
N ALA A 139 37.51 12.06 16.42
CA ALA A 139 38.88 12.54 16.59
C ALA A 139 39.30 13.75 15.75
#